data_AF-A0A0F7P9Q1-F1
#
_entry.id   AF-A0A0F7P9Q1-F1
#
_cell.length_a   1.000
_cell.length_b   1.000
_cell.length_c   1.000
_cell.angle_alpha   90.00
_cell.angle_beta   90.00
_cell.angle_gamma   90.00
#
_symmetry.space_group_name_H-M   'P 1'
#
loop_
_entity.id
_entity.type
_entity.pdbx_description
1 polymer ?
#
loop_
_entity_poly.entity_id
_entity_poly.type
_entity_poly.pdbx_seq_one_letter_code
_entity_poly.pdbx_strand_id
1 'polypeptide(L)'
;MDQHTMDPSIERPPNNATPTGWDEDTDRWEHETLRRAVIHGIRLYNSGEYHDAHDVFEDEWKKYGQGKQEKAFLQGLVQLAAGVYKLASHDNETGLIKLFRTSRGYLSDVPLDYYGVNVSQVHEILEKGIEQPESAIGTQVELDTNAPAARQEDLEYAESIELV
;
A
#
# COMPACT_ATOMS: atom_id res chain seq x y z
N MET A 1 -15.48 -0.76 14.43
CA MET A 1 -15.61 -0.53 12.98
C MET A 1 -16.50 0.68 12.79
N ASP A 2 -15.98 1.76 12.24
CA ASP A 2 -16.75 2.98 11.98
C ASP A 2 -17.47 2.83 10.63
N GLN A 3 -18.68 3.40 10.47
CA GLN A 3 -19.46 3.31 9.23
C GLN A 3 -18.72 3.81 7.98
N HIS A 4 -17.65 4.59 8.16
CA HIS A 4 -16.87 5.20 7.10
C HIS A 4 -15.83 4.28 6.45
N THR A 5 -15.64 3.05 6.95
CA THR A 5 -14.66 2.08 6.38
C THR A 5 -15.29 0.81 5.81
N MET A 6 -16.60 0.83 5.51
CA MET A 6 -17.31 -0.29 4.90
C MET A 6 -17.46 -0.12 3.38
N ASP A 7 -17.22 -1.20 2.66
CA ASP A 7 -17.45 -1.37 1.24
C ASP A 7 -17.83 -2.84 0.94
N PRO A 8 -19.13 -3.12 0.71
CA PRO A 8 -19.62 -4.49 0.49
C PRO A 8 -19.21 -5.09 -0.85
N SER A 9 -18.57 -4.33 -1.75
CA SER A 9 -18.07 -4.84 -3.02
C SER A 9 -16.73 -5.58 -2.88
N ILE A 10 -16.07 -5.46 -1.72
CA ILE A 10 -14.76 -6.05 -1.49
C ILE A 10 -14.87 -7.55 -1.23
N GLU A 11 -14.22 -8.30 -2.10
CA GLU A 11 -14.18 -9.76 -2.02
C GLU A 11 -13.34 -10.26 -0.85
N ARG A 12 -13.65 -11.48 -0.42
CA ARG A 12 -12.85 -12.26 0.52
C ARG A 12 -11.41 -12.51 0.00
N PRO A 13 -10.44 -12.79 0.88
CA PRO A 13 -9.13 -13.25 0.47
C PRO A 13 -9.25 -14.50 -0.43
N PRO A 14 -8.44 -14.62 -1.50
CA PRO A 14 -8.46 -15.78 -2.37
C PRO A 14 -7.90 -17.02 -1.65
N ASN A 15 -8.13 -18.20 -2.23
CA ASN A 15 -7.58 -19.49 -1.77
C ASN A 15 -7.92 -19.87 -0.31
N ASN A 16 -9.00 -19.31 0.25
CA ASN A 16 -9.35 -19.44 1.67
C ASN A 16 -8.22 -18.99 2.62
N ALA A 17 -7.40 -18.02 2.19
CA ALA A 17 -6.39 -17.43 3.06
C ALA A 17 -7.04 -16.61 4.18
N THR A 18 -6.32 -16.46 5.29
CA THR A 18 -6.76 -15.73 6.48
C THR A 18 -5.71 -14.69 6.89
N PRO A 19 -5.34 -13.77 5.98
CA PRO A 19 -4.30 -12.78 6.25
C PRO A 19 -4.71 -11.86 7.39
N THR A 20 -3.74 -11.29 8.09
CA THR A 20 -4.03 -10.34 9.16
C THR A 20 -4.88 -9.16 8.63
N GLY A 21 -5.98 -8.86 9.32
CA GLY A 21 -7.00 -7.88 8.90
C GLY A 21 -8.27 -8.52 8.32
N TRP A 22 -8.27 -9.83 8.07
CA TRP A 22 -9.48 -10.62 7.78
C TRP A 22 -10.06 -11.23 9.06
N ASP A 23 -11.38 -11.10 9.24
CA ASP A 23 -12.14 -11.70 10.33
C ASP A 23 -12.95 -12.91 9.80
N GLU A 24 -12.53 -14.11 10.19
CA GLU A 24 -13.19 -15.36 9.80
C GLU A 24 -14.57 -15.56 10.43
N ASP A 25 -14.82 -14.98 11.61
CA ASP A 25 -16.11 -15.12 12.31
C ASP A 25 -17.20 -14.29 11.62
N THR A 26 -16.83 -13.13 11.08
CA THR A 26 -17.75 -12.23 10.37
C THR A 26 -17.67 -12.34 8.85
N ASP A 27 -16.73 -13.11 8.30
CA ASP A 27 -16.46 -13.29 6.86
C ASP A 27 -16.20 -11.94 6.17
N ARG A 28 -15.43 -11.05 6.83
CA ARG A 28 -15.19 -9.67 6.39
C ARG A 28 -13.80 -9.17 6.72
N TRP A 29 -13.36 -8.16 5.97
CA TRP A 29 -12.20 -7.36 6.34
C TRP A 29 -12.55 -6.45 7.51
N GLU A 30 -11.62 -6.26 8.46
CA GLU A 30 -11.79 -5.30 9.56
C GLU A 30 -12.08 -3.89 9.03
N HIS A 31 -11.48 -3.52 7.90
CA HIS A 31 -11.74 -2.30 7.15
C HIS A 31 -11.73 -2.55 5.63
N GLU A 32 -12.90 -2.62 5.02
CA GLU A 32 -13.05 -2.90 3.58
C GLU A 32 -12.48 -1.77 2.71
N THR A 33 -12.59 -0.51 3.13
CA THR A 33 -11.97 0.61 2.39
C THR A 33 -10.45 0.55 2.38
N LEU A 34 -9.82 0.05 3.46
CA LEU A 34 -8.38 -0.18 3.53
C LEU A 34 -7.97 -1.28 2.54
N ARG A 35 -8.72 -2.39 2.55
CA ARG A 35 -8.51 -3.45 1.57
C ARG A 35 -8.64 -2.94 0.14
N ARG A 36 -9.64 -2.10 -0.15
CA ARG A 36 -9.81 -1.46 -1.46
C ARG A 36 -8.60 -0.61 -1.84
N ALA A 37 -8.15 0.26 -0.94
CA ALA A 37 -6.99 1.11 -1.17
C ALA A 37 -5.72 0.28 -1.44
N VAL A 38 -5.53 -0.82 -0.71
CA VAL A 38 -4.44 -1.78 -0.96
C VAL A 38 -4.53 -2.40 -2.35
N ILE A 39 -5.72 -2.87 -2.76
CA ILE A 39 -5.91 -3.48 -4.08
C ILE A 39 -5.53 -2.51 -5.19
N HIS A 40 -6.10 -1.30 -5.18
CA HIS A 40 -5.82 -0.30 -6.22
C HIS A 40 -4.37 0.19 -6.15
N GLY A 41 -3.91 0.58 -4.96
CA GLY A 41 -2.58 1.18 -4.78
C GLY A 41 -1.43 0.23 -5.11
N ILE A 42 -1.52 -1.06 -4.74
CA ILE A 42 -0.47 -2.04 -5.08
C ILE A 42 -0.47 -2.33 -6.58
N ARG A 43 -1.63 -2.42 -7.22
CA ARG A 43 -1.72 -2.62 -8.67
C ARG A 43 -1.13 -1.44 -9.44
N LEU A 44 -1.42 -0.21 -9.03
CA LEU A 44 -0.85 1.02 -9.58
C LEU A 44 0.68 1.04 -9.39
N TYR A 45 1.15 0.78 -8.17
CA TYR A 45 2.59 0.69 -7.86
C TYR A 45 3.30 -0.33 -8.77
N ASN A 46 2.73 -1.52 -8.91
CA ASN A 46 3.29 -2.60 -9.72
C ASN A 46 3.32 -2.31 -11.23
N SER A 47 2.52 -1.34 -11.68
CA SER A 47 2.50 -0.83 -13.06
C SER A 47 3.38 0.41 -13.26
N GLY A 48 4.03 0.93 -12.21
CA GLY A 48 4.87 2.12 -12.28
C GLY A 48 4.12 3.44 -12.08
N GLU A 49 2.81 3.41 -11.80
CA GLU A 49 1.99 4.59 -11.50
C GLU A 49 2.17 4.99 -10.03
N TYR A 50 3.40 5.36 -9.67
CA TYR A 50 3.81 5.57 -8.28
C TYR A 50 3.14 6.78 -7.61
N HIS A 51 2.80 7.81 -8.39
CA HIS A 51 2.08 8.98 -7.89
C HIS A 51 0.63 8.62 -7.53
N ASP A 52 -0.08 7.97 -8.44
CA ASP A 52 -1.46 7.52 -8.24
C ASP A 52 -1.56 6.52 -7.08
N ALA A 53 -0.58 5.61 -6.97
CA ALA A 53 -0.47 4.71 -5.83
C ALA A 53 -0.31 5.47 -4.51
N HIS A 54 0.55 6.50 -4.49
CA HIS A 54 0.72 7.37 -3.32
C HIS A 54 -0.61 8.01 -2.89
N ASP A 55 -1.35 8.59 -3.84
CA ASP A 55 -2.58 9.32 -3.56
C ASP A 55 -3.69 8.39 -3.05
N VAL A 56 -3.79 7.18 -3.62
CA VAL A 56 -4.70 6.13 -3.15
C VAL A 56 -4.41 5.75 -1.68
N PHE A 57 -3.14 5.54 -1.32
CA PHE A 57 -2.80 5.22 0.06
C PHE A 57 -2.99 6.42 1.00
N GLU A 58 -2.73 7.64 0.52
CA GLU A 58 -2.86 8.86 1.32
C GLU A 58 -4.33 9.19 1.64
N ASP A 59 -5.23 9.06 0.66
CA ASP A 59 -6.68 9.24 0.86
C ASP A 59 -7.21 8.32 1.97
N GLU A 60 -6.83 7.05 1.92
CA GLU A 60 -7.25 6.08 2.92
C GLU A 60 -6.61 6.36 4.28
N TRP A 61 -5.32 6.68 4.31
CA TRP A 61 -4.60 7.03 5.55
C TRP A 61 -5.29 8.16 6.33
N LYS A 62 -5.77 9.18 5.63
CA LYS A 62 -6.45 10.35 6.24
C LYS A 62 -7.72 9.98 7.00
N LYS A 63 -8.33 8.82 6.73
CA LYS A 63 -9.53 8.31 7.43
C LYS A 63 -9.20 7.72 8.81
N TYR A 64 -7.94 7.36 9.07
CA TYR A 64 -7.52 6.76 10.33
C TYR A 64 -7.00 7.79 11.34
N GLY A 65 -7.77 7.96 12.42
CA GLY A 65 -7.44 8.80 13.58
C GLY A 65 -6.28 8.26 14.42
N GLN A 66 -6.56 7.76 15.63
CA GLN A 66 -5.57 7.15 16.54
C GLN A 66 -5.36 5.62 16.32
N GLY A 67 -5.84 5.05 15.21
CA GLY A 67 -5.48 3.68 14.82
C GLY A 67 -3.98 3.63 14.58
N LYS A 68 -3.23 2.83 15.35
CA LYS A 68 -1.77 2.85 15.25
C LYS A 68 -1.27 1.99 14.11
N GLN A 69 -1.91 0.85 13.85
CA GLN A 69 -1.39 -0.15 12.93
C GLN A 69 -1.83 0.09 11.49
N GLU A 70 -3.13 0.35 11.25
CA GLU A 70 -3.68 0.70 9.92
C GLU A 70 -3.02 1.99 9.40
N LYS A 71 -2.92 2.98 10.28
CA LYS A 71 -2.29 4.26 9.97
C LYS A 71 -0.81 4.08 9.66
N ALA A 72 -0.06 3.35 10.49
CA ALA A 72 1.36 3.10 10.24
C ALA A 72 1.55 2.31 8.94
N PHE A 73 0.74 1.29 8.69
CA PHE A 73 0.77 0.52 7.45
C PHE A 73 0.58 1.42 6.21
N LEU A 74 -0.49 2.21 6.18
CA LEU A 74 -0.76 3.11 5.05
C LEU A 74 0.32 4.18 4.91
N GLN A 75 0.81 4.76 6.02
CA GLN A 75 1.94 5.69 5.97
C GLN A 75 3.21 5.03 5.42
N GLY A 76 3.45 3.77 5.75
CA GLY A 76 4.52 2.96 5.17
C GLY A 76 4.43 2.91 3.64
N LEU A 77 3.26 2.54 3.12
CA LEU A 77 3.02 2.42 1.68
C LEU A 77 3.06 3.79 0.96
N VAL A 78 2.50 4.85 1.56
CA VAL A 78 2.62 6.24 1.07
C VAL A 78 4.09 6.62 0.88
N GLN A 79 4.92 6.36 1.89
CA GLN A 79 6.35 6.72 1.87
C GLN A 79 7.15 5.87 0.87
N LEU A 80 6.80 4.60 0.70
CA LEU A 80 7.38 3.73 -0.34
C LEU A 80 7.08 4.33 -1.73
N ALA A 81 5.81 4.55 -2.05
CA ALA A 81 5.37 5.07 -3.35
C ALA A 81 5.99 6.45 -3.65
N ALA A 82 5.97 7.37 -2.68
CA ALA A 82 6.62 8.68 -2.82
C ALA A 82 8.14 8.59 -3.05
N GLY A 83 8.81 7.65 -2.38
CA GLY A 83 10.24 7.42 -2.54
C GLY A 83 10.60 6.96 -3.95
N VAL A 84 9.85 5.99 -4.48
CA VAL A 84 10.07 5.46 -5.83
C VAL A 84 9.65 6.48 -6.90
N TYR A 85 8.55 7.21 -6.70
CA TYR A 85 8.14 8.29 -7.60
C TYR A 85 9.22 9.37 -7.74
N LYS A 86 9.77 9.85 -6.61
CA LYS A 86 10.86 10.83 -6.62
C LYS A 86 12.08 10.32 -7.38
N LEU A 87 12.45 9.07 -7.13
CA LEU A 87 13.56 8.44 -7.80
C LEU A 87 13.34 8.35 -9.33
N ALA A 88 12.16 7.91 -9.76
CA ALA A 88 11.80 7.81 -11.19
C ALA A 88 11.75 9.20 -11.87
N SER A 89 11.33 10.24 -11.14
CA SER A 89 11.31 11.63 -11.62
C SER A 89 12.69 12.32 -11.67
N HIS A 90 13.78 11.61 -11.31
CA HIS A 90 15.14 12.14 -11.21
C HIS A 90 15.28 13.31 -10.21
N ASP A 91 14.46 13.32 -9.15
CA ASP A 91 14.50 14.30 -8.07
C ASP A 91 15.57 13.92 -7.01
N ASN A 92 15.93 14.86 -6.14
CA ASN A 92 17.02 14.80 -5.17
C ASN A 92 17.14 13.46 -4.38
N GLU A 93 18.26 12.77 -4.56
CA GLU A 93 18.60 11.46 -3.97
C GLU A 93 18.64 11.44 -2.43
N THR A 94 18.99 12.55 -1.77
CA THR A 94 19.01 12.58 -0.29
C THR A 94 17.58 12.55 0.28
N GLY A 95 16.61 13.11 -0.45
CA GLY A 95 15.21 13.16 -0.04
C GLY A 95 14.56 11.78 -0.03
N LEU A 96 14.84 10.94 -1.03
CA LEU A 96 14.20 9.62 -1.16
C LEU A 96 14.68 8.62 -0.09
N ILE A 97 15.98 8.61 0.26
CA ILE A 97 16.51 7.69 1.29
C ILE A 97 15.80 7.95 2.63
N LYS A 98 15.48 9.22 2.92
CA LYS A 98 14.71 9.58 4.12
C LYS A 98 13.29 8.99 4.07
N LEU A 99 12.63 9.00 2.91
CA LEU A 99 11.30 8.41 2.73
C LEU A 99 11.35 6.90 2.96
N PHE A 100 12.32 6.19 2.38
CA PHE A 100 12.47 4.74 2.59
C PHE A 100 12.74 4.38 4.06
N ARG A 101 13.62 5.12 4.75
CA ARG A 101 13.84 4.93 6.19
C ARG A 101 12.59 5.19 7.02
N THR A 102 11.81 6.20 6.63
CA THR A 102 10.54 6.53 7.31
C THR A 102 9.49 5.45 7.07
N SER A 103 9.36 4.97 5.84
CA SER A 103 8.49 3.84 5.47
C SER A 103 8.81 2.61 6.33
N ARG A 104 10.08 2.21 6.39
CA ARG A 104 10.54 1.06 7.19
C ARG A 104 10.24 1.23 8.68
N GLY A 105 10.39 2.46 9.20
CA GLY A 105 10.05 2.79 10.58
C GLY A 105 8.55 2.67 10.88
N TYR A 106 7.68 3.00 9.93
CA TYR A 106 6.23 2.79 10.09
C TYR A 106 5.85 1.30 10.01
N LEU A 107 6.50 0.54 9.12
CA LEU A 107 6.18 -0.88 8.89
C LEU A 107 6.82 -1.84 9.89
N SER A 108 7.58 -1.35 10.88
CA SER A 108 8.39 -2.22 11.76
C SER A 108 7.58 -3.19 12.61
N ASP A 109 6.41 -2.77 13.09
CA ASP A 109 5.51 -3.57 13.93
C ASP A 109 4.24 -4.01 13.18
N VAL A 110 4.19 -3.80 11.85
CA VAL A 110 3.08 -4.23 11.01
C VAL A 110 3.24 -5.73 10.68
N PRO A 111 2.18 -6.55 10.82
CA PRO A 111 2.17 -7.96 10.41
C PRO A 111 2.65 -8.15 8.97
N LEU A 112 3.37 -9.25 8.73
CA LEU A 112 4.06 -9.47 7.46
C LEU A 112 3.12 -9.78 6.27
N ASP A 113 1.85 -10.09 6.55
CA ASP A 113 0.79 -10.45 5.59
C ASP A 113 -0.41 -9.50 5.64
N TYR A 114 -0.22 -8.30 6.20
CA TYR A 114 -1.31 -7.38 6.53
C TYR A 114 -2.14 -6.96 5.31
N TYR A 115 -3.45 -7.15 5.40
CA TYR A 115 -4.41 -6.90 4.33
C TYR A 115 -4.06 -7.59 3.00
N GLY A 116 -3.37 -8.74 3.08
CA GLY A 116 -2.94 -9.54 1.93
C GLY A 116 -1.67 -9.04 1.24
N VAL A 117 -1.08 -7.93 1.69
CA VAL A 117 0.21 -7.44 1.18
C VAL A 117 1.34 -8.25 1.78
N ASN A 118 2.32 -8.62 0.96
CA ASN A 118 3.59 -9.17 1.44
C ASN A 118 4.48 -8.06 2.01
N VAL A 119 4.21 -7.66 3.26
CA VAL A 119 4.96 -6.59 3.95
C VAL A 119 6.41 -7.01 4.20
N SER A 120 6.70 -8.31 4.30
CA SER A 120 8.08 -8.81 4.33
C SER A 120 8.85 -8.43 3.06
N GLN A 121 8.26 -8.61 1.89
CA GLN A 121 8.86 -8.20 0.61
C GLN A 121 9.01 -6.68 0.53
N VAL A 122 8.05 -5.91 1.07
CA VAL A 122 8.18 -4.45 1.15
C VAL A 122 9.40 -4.05 1.97
N HIS A 123 9.67 -4.70 3.11
CA HIS A 123 10.89 -4.48 3.88
C HIS A 123 12.16 -4.76 3.05
N GLU A 124 12.19 -5.83 2.26
CA GLU A 124 13.32 -6.13 1.38
C GLU A 124 13.54 -5.07 0.30
N ILE A 125 12.46 -4.56 -0.31
CA ILE A 125 12.51 -3.47 -1.29
C ILE A 125 13.10 -2.22 -0.65
N LEU A 126 12.63 -1.86 0.55
CA LEU A 126 13.11 -0.69 1.29
C LEU A 126 14.57 -0.83 1.71
N GLU A 127 14.98 -2.00 2.21
CA GLU A 127 16.37 -2.24 2.62
C GLU A 127 17.33 -2.12 1.44
N LYS A 128 17.02 -2.78 0.31
CA LYS A 128 17.81 -2.67 -0.92
C LYS A 128 17.79 -1.24 -1.47
N GLY A 129 16.64 -0.57 -1.46
CA GLY A 129 16.50 0.81 -1.92
C GLY A 129 17.25 1.84 -1.06
N ILE A 130 17.49 1.57 0.22
CA ILE A 130 18.32 2.44 1.08
C ILE A 130 19.80 2.34 0.72
N GLU A 131 20.26 1.15 0.31
CA GLU A 131 21.65 0.89 -0.07
C GLU A 131 21.93 1.26 -1.53
N GLN A 132 20.97 0.97 -2.40
CA GLN A 132 21.02 1.12 -3.84
C GLN A 132 19.66 1.64 -4.35
N PRO A 133 19.42 2.98 -4.35
CA PRO A 133 18.13 3.56 -4.68
C PRO A 133 17.48 3.04 -5.95
N GLU A 134 18.22 2.97 -7.05
CA GLU A 134 17.76 2.53 -8.36
C GLU A 134 17.18 1.10 -8.36
N SER A 135 17.53 0.27 -7.38
CA SER A 135 16.99 -1.08 -7.24
C SER A 135 15.49 -1.11 -6.93
N ALA A 136 14.93 0.00 -6.43
CA ALA A 136 13.51 0.11 -6.12
C ALA A 136 12.64 0.36 -7.36
N ILE A 137 13.19 0.90 -8.45
CA ILE A 137 12.44 1.16 -9.69
C ILE A 137 12.03 -0.19 -10.31
N GLY A 138 10.76 -0.28 -10.72
CA GLY A 138 10.21 -1.47 -11.38
C GLY A 138 10.04 -2.69 -10.46
N THR A 139 10.27 -2.53 -9.16
CA THR A 139 9.90 -3.57 -8.18
C THR A 139 8.39 -3.76 -8.15
N GLN A 140 7.98 -4.98 -7.87
CA GLN A 140 6.57 -5.32 -7.68
C GLN A 140 6.38 -5.85 -6.27
N VAL A 141 5.25 -5.48 -5.66
CA VAL A 141 4.81 -5.93 -4.36
C VAL A 141 3.74 -7.01 -4.55
N GLU A 142 3.90 -8.11 -3.84
CA GLU A 142 2.94 -9.19 -3.83
C GLU A 142 1.69 -8.81 -3.03
N LEU A 143 0.54 -9.09 -3.63
CA LEU A 143 -0.78 -9.01 -3.05
C LEU A 143 -1.47 -10.36 -3.27
N ASP A 144 -1.88 -10.99 -2.17
CA ASP A 144 -2.51 -12.31 -2.15
C ASP A 144 -1.73 -13.37 -2.94
N THR A 145 -0.41 -13.46 -2.70
CA THR A 145 0.52 -14.41 -3.34
C THR A 145 0.75 -14.20 -4.85
N ASN A 146 0.33 -13.07 -5.40
CA ASN A 146 0.55 -12.68 -6.80
C ASN A 146 1.15 -11.27 -6.89
N ALA A 147 1.67 -10.86 -8.05
CA ALA A 147 2.06 -9.47 -8.31
C ALA A 147 1.10 -8.83 -9.33
N PRO A 148 -0.11 -8.40 -8.90
CA PRO A 148 -1.12 -7.92 -9.84
C PRO A 148 -0.72 -6.57 -10.43
N ALA A 149 -1.02 -6.38 -11.71
CA ALA A 149 -0.84 -5.11 -12.41
C ALA A 149 -2.13 -4.29 -12.41
N ALA A 150 -2.00 -2.98 -12.63
CA ALA A 150 -3.11 -2.05 -12.82
C ALA A 150 -4.05 -2.46 -13.97
N ARG A 151 -5.33 -2.20 -13.73
CA ARG A 151 -6.46 -2.30 -14.65
C ARG A 151 -7.06 -0.91 -14.81
N GLN A 152 -7.96 -0.78 -15.78
CA GLN A 152 -8.68 0.47 -16.03
C GLN A 152 -9.43 0.98 -14.78
N GLU A 153 -10.04 0.07 -14.00
CA GLU A 153 -10.74 0.41 -12.75
C GLU A 153 -9.83 1.05 -11.69
N ASP A 154 -8.54 0.70 -11.68
CA ASP A 154 -7.59 1.23 -10.70
C ASP A 154 -7.19 2.67 -11.04
N LEU A 155 -7.03 2.97 -12.34
CA LEU A 155 -6.76 4.32 -12.84
C LEU A 155 -7.97 5.24 -12.60
N GLU A 156 -9.18 4.77 -12.94
CA GLU A 156 -10.43 5.52 -12.70
C GLU A 156 -10.65 5.80 -11.21
N TYR A 157 -10.29 4.86 -10.35
CA TYR A 157 -10.34 5.05 -8.90
C TYR A 157 -9.38 6.16 -8.44
N ALA A 158 -8.12 6.13 -8.91
CA ALA A 158 -7.14 7.17 -8.58
C ALA A 158 -7.58 8.56 -9.08
N GLU A 159 -8.04 8.68 -10.34
CA GLU A 159 -8.58 9.92 -10.89
C GLU A 159 -9.75 10.46 -10.05
N SER A 160 -10.59 9.59 -9.52
CA SER A 160 -11.73 10.00 -8.68
C SER A 160 -11.31 10.64 -7.35
N ILE A 161 -10.12 10.32 -6.84
CA ILE A 161 -9.56 10.89 -5.60
C ILE A 161 -8.99 12.28 -5.86
N GLU A 162 -8.31 12.49 -7.00
CA GLU A 162 -7.69 13.78 -7.34
C GLU A 162 -8.71 14.91 -7.56
N LEU A 163 -9.98 14.58 -7.83
CA LEU A 163 -11.06 15.53 -8.09
C LEU A 163 -11.72 16.10 -6.81
N VAL A 164 -11.29 15.68 -5.61
CA VAL A 164 -11.89 16.02 -4.31
C VAL A 164 -11.09 17.12 -3.58
#